data_AF-A0A0K1ET01-F1
#
_entry.id   AF-A0A0K1ET01-F1
#
_cell.length_a   1.000
_cell.length_b   1.000
_cell.length_c   1.000
_cell.angle_alpha   90.00
_cell.angle_beta   90.00
_cell.angle_gamma   90.00
#
_symmetry.space_group_name_H-M   'P 1'
#
loop_
_entity.id
_entity.type
_entity.pdbx_description
1 polymer ?
#
loop_
_entity_poly.entity_id
_entity_poly.type
_entity_poly.pdbx_seq_one_letter_code
_entity_poly.pdbx_strand_id
1 'polypeptide(L)'
;MACEIWLEFECWEASAERDFFNMHIKLPDGTSYALNVWTFAYAARALEDVRDEMGPPYYSKGPDLLVEVAERESLQKIAERLVAEGQLLPVWRVTNEPIEP
;
A
#
# COMPACT_ATOMS: atom_id res chain seq x y z
N MET A 1 21.08 1.89 -0.27
CA MET A 1 20.65 2.25 1.10
C MET A 1 19.63 1.21 1.52
N ALA A 2 19.78 0.58 2.67
CA ALA A 2 18.82 -0.43 3.12
C ALA A 2 17.67 0.25 3.88
N CYS A 3 16.42 0.03 3.45
CA CYS A 3 15.22 0.44 4.19
C CYS A 3 14.55 -0.80 4.81
N GLU A 4 13.72 -0.59 5.83
CA GLU A 4 12.93 -1.66 6.45
C GLU A 4 11.46 -1.49 6.11
N ILE A 5 10.77 -2.59 5.77
CA ILE A 5 9.31 -2.58 5.62
C ILE A 5 8.60 -3.28 6.77
N TRP A 6 7.44 -2.74 7.14
CA TRP A 6 6.43 -3.40 7.99
C TRP A 6 5.11 -3.45 7.24
N LEU A 7 4.36 -4.54 7.37
CA LEU A 7 3.12 -4.80 6.64
C LEU A 7 1.95 -4.95 7.62
N GLU A 8 0.89 -4.19 7.40
CA GLU A 8 -0.36 -4.26 8.15
C GLU A 8 -1.45 -4.87 7.30
N PHE A 9 -2.02 -5.98 7.76
CA PHE A 9 -3.12 -6.65 7.08
C PHE A 9 -4.40 -6.44 7.88
N GLU A 10 -5.47 -6.00 7.22
CA GLU A 10 -6.77 -5.78 7.88
C GLU A 10 -7.53 -7.09 8.17
N CYS A 11 -7.09 -8.22 7.61
CA CYS A 11 -7.74 -9.50 7.78
C CYS A 11 -6.87 -10.49 8.59
N TRP A 12 -7.38 -10.88 9.77
CA TRP A 12 -6.75 -11.85 10.68
C TRP A 12 -7.00 -13.32 10.28
N GLU A 13 -7.91 -13.56 9.33
CA GLU A 13 -8.22 -14.93 8.88
C GLU A 13 -7.20 -15.43 7.86
N ALA A 14 -6.64 -16.61 8.11
CA ALA A 14 -5.60 -17.23 7.28
C ALA A 14 -6.05 -17.55 5.83
N SER A 15 -7.36 -17.50 5.55
CA SER A 15 -7.95 -17.72 4.23
C SER A 15 -8.25 -16.43 3.45
N ALA A 16 -8.10 -15.25 4.07
CA ALA A 16 -8.22 -14.01 3.35
C ALA A 16 -6.98 -13.82 2.47
N GLU A 17 -7.20 -13.78 1.16
CA GLU A 17 -6.18 -13.44 0.18
C GLU A 17 -5.50 -12.13 0.63
N ARG A 18 -4.17 -12.13 0.77
CA ARG A 18 -3.37 -10.97 1.21
C ARG A 18 -3.25 -9.96 0.08
N ASP A 19 -4.38 -9.45 -0.35
CA ASP A 19 -4.52 -8.84 -1.66
C ASP A 19 -4.73 -7.32 -1.58
N PHE A 20 -4.96 -6.79 -0.38
CA PHE A 20 -4.76 -5.40 0.02
C PHE A 20 -4.16 -5.29 1.44
N PHE A 21 -3.29 -4.31 1.68
CA PHE A 21 -2.60 -4.09 2.96
C PHE A 21 -1.96 -2.70 3.02
N ASN A 22 -1.60 -2.23 4.21
CA ASN A 22 -0.73 -1.05 4.35
C ASN A 22 0.73 -1.50 4.45
N MET A 23 1.62 -0.78 3.76
CA MET A 23 3.07 -0.97 3.84
C MET A 23 3.70 0.28 4.42
N HIS A 24 4.44 0.10 5.51
CA HIS A 24 5.23 1.15 6.13
C HIS A 24 6.71 0.96 5.78
N ILE A 25 7.33 1.97 5.17
CA ILE A 25 8.75 1.99 4.81
C ILE A 25 9.47 2.92 5.79
N LYS A 26 10.49 2.40 6.47
CA LYS A 26 11.36 3.16 7.37
C LYS A 26 12.75 3.29 6.79
N LEU A 27 13.24 4.53 6.70
CA LEU A 27 14.58 4.86 6.24
C LEU A 27 15.58 4.91 7.42
N PRO A 28 16.90 4.78 7.15
CA PRO A 28 17.93 4.83 8.20
C PRO A 28 17.98 6.13 9.01
N ASP A 29 17.52 7.24 8.42
CA ASP A 29 17.47 8.56 9.08
C ASP A 29 16.24 8.71 10.01
N GLY A 30 15.40 7.67 10.12
CA GLY A 30 14.17 7.69 10.88
C GLY A 30 12.96 8.24 10.13
N THR A 31 13.13 8.72 8.90
CA THR A 31 12.01 9.12 8.04
C THR A 31 11.17 7.90 7.68
N SER A 32 9.85 8.07 7.71
CA SER A 32 8.88 6.99 7.55
C SER A 32 7.82 7.35 6.52
N TYR A 33 7.38 6.36 5.76
CA TYR A 33 6.32 6.48 4.75
C TYR A 33 5.30 5.36 4.92
N ALA A 34 4.02 5.67 4.78
CA ALA A 34 2.92 4.70 4.81
C ALA A 34 2.19 4.73 3.47
N LEU A 35 1.98 3.55 2.90
CA LEU A 35 1.35 3.37 1.59
C LEU A 35 0.22 2.35 1.72
N ASN A 36 -0.93 2.64 1.12
CA ASN A 36 -1.94 1.63 0.85
C ASN A 36 -1.55 0.84 -0.41
N VAL A 37 -1.51 -0.49 -0.31
CA VAL A 37 -1.02 -1.37 -1.37
C VAL A 37 -2.11 -2.35 -1.77
N TRP A 38 -2.42 -2.44 -3.07
CA TRP A 38 -3.28 -3.49 -3.60
C TRP A 38 -2.50 -4.41 -4.54
N THR A 39 -2.96 -5.65 -4.64
CA THR A 39 -2.56 -6.55 -5.71
C THR A 39 -3.40 -6.31 -6.97
N PHE A 40 -2.90 -6.75 -8.14
CA PHE A 40 -3.68 -6.75 -9.38
C PHE A 40 -5.00 -7.52 -9.25
N ALA A 41 -5.00 -8.62 -8.49
CA ALA A 41 -6.18 -9.43 -8.24
C ALA A 41 -7.24 -8.65 -7.44
N TYR A 42 -6.84 -8.00 -6.35
CA TYR A 42 -7.75 -7.16 -5.58
C TYR A 42 -8.30 -6.00 -6.40
N ALA A 43 -7.44 -5.31 -7.14
CA ALA A 43 -7.87 -4.19 -7.98
C ALA A 43 -8.90 -4.59 -9.04
N ALA A 44 -8.78 -5.79 -9.62
CA ALA A 44 -9.77 -6.30 -10.56
C ALA A 44 -11.14 -6.48 -9.89
N ARG A 45 -11.18 -7.13 -8.71
CA ARG A 45 -12.43 -7.36 -7.96
C ARG A 45 -13.05 -6.05 -7.45
N ALA A 46 -12.24 -5.15 -6.90
CA ALA A 46 -12.71 -3.85 -6.42
C ALA A 46 -13.39 -3.02 -7.53
N LEU A 47 -12.97 -3.19 -8.79
CA LEU A 47 -13.62 -2.55 -9.95
C LEU A 47 -14.93 -3.24 -10.35
N GLU A 48 -15.07 -4.55 -10.09
CA GLU A 48 -16.30 -5.30 -10.30
C GLU A 48 -17.35 -4.92 -9.23
N ASP A 49 -16.97 -4.92 -7.95
CA ASP A 49 -17.86 -4.55 -6.84
C ASP A 49 -18.43 -3.13 -7.02
N VAL A 50 -17.58 -2.20 -7.45
CA VAL A 50 -17.94 -0.83 -7.81
C VAL A 50 -19.03 -0.78 -8.88
N ARG A 51 -19.02 -1.69 -9.86
CA ARG A 51 -20.02 -1.74 -10.92
C ARG A 51 -21.34 -2.34 -10.44
N ASP A 52 -21.27 -3.27 -9.50
CA ASP A 52 -22.41 -4.08 -9.07
C ASP A 52 -23.22 -3.46 -7.91
N GLU A 53 -22.57 -2.76 -6.96
CA GLU A 53 -23.26 -2.32 -5.72
C GLU A 53 -23.98 -0.96 -5.81
N MET A 54 -23.64 -0.07 -6.75
CA MET A 54 -24.03 1.35 -6.65
C MET A 54 -24.66 2.00 -7.90
N GLY A 55 -24.72 1.32 -9.06
CA GLY A 55 -24.73 2.04 -10.34
C GLY A 55 -23.44 2.85 -10.52
N PRO A 56 -23.06 3.35 -11.71
CA PRO A 56 -21.66 3.71 -11.98
C PRO A 56 -21.17 4.80 -11.01
N PRO A 57 -20.26 4.51 -10.06
CA PRO A 57 -19.44 5.58 -9.57
C PRO A 57 -18.50 5.93 -10.73
N TYR A 58 -18.46 7.20 -11.12
CA TYR A 58 -17.57 7.66 -12.19
C TYR A 58 -16.08 7.45 -11.87
N TYR A 59 -15.75 7.08 -10.63
CA TYR A 59 -14.39 6.89 -10.15
C TYR A 59 -14.32 5.94 -8.95
N SER A 60 -13.17 5.28 -8.78
CA SER A 60 -12.72 4.68 -7.53
C SER A 60 -11.37 5.28 -7.19
N LYS A 61 -11.09 5.50 -5.89
CA LYS A 61 -9.76 5.91 -5.46
C LYS A 61 -8.91 4.65 -5.35
N GLY A 62 -7.91 4.54 -6.24
CA GLY A 62 -6.96 3.43 -6.23
C GLY A 62 -5.98 3.51 -5.05
N PRO A 63 -5.11 2.50 -4.92
CA PRO A 63 -4.08 2.44 -3.90
C PRO A 63 -2.97 3.45 -4.20
N ASP A 64 -2.07 3.63 -3.23
CA ASP A 64 -0.79 4.32 -3.45
C ASP A 64 0.15 3.50 -4.33
N LEU A 65 0.10 2.17 -4.17
CA LEU A 65 0.94 1.24 -4.90
C LEU A 65 0.14 0.02 -5.35
N LEU A 66 0.33 -0.36 -6.61
CA LEU A 66 -0.27 -1.55 -7.19
C LEU A 66 0.84 -2.56 -7.52
N VAL A 67 0.71 -3.80 -7.02
CA VAL A 67 1.71 -4.86 -7.17
C VAL A 67 1.12 -6.12 -7.77
N GLU A 68 1.95 -6.94 -8.41
CA GLU A 68 1.50 -8.23 -8.93
C GLU A 68 1.29 -9.24 -7.78
N VAL A 69 2.24 -9.31 -6.85
CA VAL A 69 2.28 -10.32 -5.78
C VAL A 69 2.63 -9.68 -4.44
N ALA A 70 1.91 -10.06 -3.38
CA ALA A 70 2.10 -9.61 -2.00
C ALA A 70 3.11 -10.46 -1.22
N GLU A 71 4.22 -10.84 -1.85
CA GLU A 71 5.30 -11.57 -1.20
C GLU A 71 6.29 -10.61 -0.54
N ARG A 72 6.65 -10.88 0.72
CA ARG A 72 7.51 -9.98 1.51
C ARG A 72 8.83 -9.63 0.82
N GLU A 73 9.47 -10.61 0.16
CA GLU A 73 10.75 -10.40 -0.53
C GLU A 73 10.58 -9.46 -1.74
N SER A 74 9.52 -9.66 -2.53
CA SER A 74 9.17 -8.81 -3.66
C SER A 74 8.85 -7.38 -3.21
N LEU A 75 8.08 -7.23 -2.13
CA LEU A 75 7.76 -5.93 -1.54
C LEU A 75 8.99 -5.19 -1.00
N GLN A 76 9.91 -5.93 -0.38
CA GLN A 76 11.19 -5.37 0.08
C GLN A 76 12.01 -4.83 -1.10
N LYS A 77 12.13 -5.59 -2.19
CA LYS A 77 12.80 -5.16 -3.42
C LYS A 77 12.14 -3.93 -4.04
N ILE A 78 10.81 -3.87 -4.03
CA ILE A 78 10.06 -2.69 -4.52
C ILE A 78 10.36 -1.48 -3.65
N ALA A 79 10.31 -1.60 -2.31
CA ALA A 79 10.62 -0.50 -1.40
C ALA A 79 12.06 0.03 -1.59
N GLU A 80 13.04 -0.87 -1.69
CA GLU A 80 14.43 -0.51 -1.97
C GLU A 80 14.58 0.24 -3.29
N ARG A 81 13.83 -0.17 -4.31
CA ARG A 81 13.81 0.49 -5.61
C ARG A 81 13.18 1.88 -5.54
N LEU A 82 12.02 2.02 -4.90
CA LEU A 82 11.36 3.31 -4.69
C LEU A 82 12.28 4.30 -3.97
N VAL A 83 13.03 3.84 -2.96
CA VAL A 83 14.03 4.63 -2.24
C VAL A 83 15.19 5.01 -3.14
N ALA A 84 15.76 4.05 -3.86
CA ALA A 84 16.92 4.29 -4.72
C ALA A 84 16.60 5.23 -5.90
N GLU A 85 15.38 5.18 -6.42
CA GLU A 85 14.91 6.01 -7.53
C GLU A 85 14.29 7.34 -7.07
N GLY A 86 14.18 7.60 -5.76
CA GLY A 86 13.60 8.82 -5.22
C GLY A 86 12.10 8.98 -5.50
N GLN A 87 11.37 7.86 -5.56
CA GLN A 87 9.94 7.80 -5.92
C GLN A 87 9.00 7.81 -4.72
N LEU A 88 9.53 7.96 -3.50
CA LEU A 88 8.70 8.13 -2.31
C LEU A 88 8.05 9.52 -2.32
N LEU A 89 6.71 9.54 -2.37
CA LEU A 89 5.96 10.78 -2.46
C LEU A 89 5.82 11.46 -1.09
N PRO A 90 5.83 12.82 -1.02
CA PRO A 90 5.64 13.54 0.22
C PRO A 90 4.31 13.22 0.93
N VAL A 91 3.25 12.93 0.18
CA VAL A 91 1.93 12.58 0.72
C VAL A 91 1.93 11.29 1.52
N TRP A 92 2.87 10.37 1.26
CA TRP A 92 3.03 9.13 2.01
C TRP A 92 3.79 9.33 3.31
N ARG A 93 4.43 10.49 3.52
CA ARG A 93 5.28 10.71 4.67
C ARG A 93 4.45 10.70 5.96
N VAL A 94 4.87 9.88 6.91
CA VAL A 94 4.26 9.85 8.25
C VAL A 94 4.74 11.07 9.03
N THR A 95 3.84 11.98 9.34
CA THR A 95 4.09 13.14 10.20
C THR A 95 3.49 12.88 11.58
N ASN A 96 4.24 13.14 12.65
CA ASN A 96 3.73 13.08 14.02
C ASN A 96 2.86 14.32 14.38
N GLU A 97 2.25 14.97 13.39
CA GLU A 97 1.31 16.05 13.67
C GLU A 97 0.08 15.45 14.34
N PRO A 98 -0.32 15.95 15.52
CA PRO A 98 -1.56 15.50 16.14
C PRO A 98 -2.69 15.74 15.15
N ILE A 99 -3.46 14.70 14.85
CA ILE A 99 -4.74 14.83 14.18
C ILE A 99 -5.61 15.61 15.17
N GLU A 100 -5.82 16.91 14.93
CA GLU A 100 -6.79 17.68 15.72
C GLU A 100 -8.16 16.99 15.59
N PRO A 101 -8.84 16.75 16.72
CA PRO A 101 -10.11 16.02 16.76
C PRO A 101 -11.26 16.75 16.04
#